data_AF-K2RYT3-F1
#
_entry.id   AF-K2RYT3-F1
#
_cell.length_a   1.000
_cell.length_b   1.000
_cell.length_c   1.000
_cell.angle_alpha   90.00
_cell.angle_beta   90.00
_cell.angle_gamma   90.00
#
_symmetry.space_group_name_H-M   'P 1'
#
loop_
_entity.id
_entity.type
_entity.pdbx_description
1 polymer ?
#
loop_
_entity_poly.entity_id
_entity_poly.type
_entity_poly.pdbx_seq_one_letter_code
_entity_poly.pdbx_strand_id
1 'polypeptide(L)'
;MFQVGDLVWIRLTGEPDALAEIVEAKAVGDGISRILIRIFWCYSRRDVLYIMRQSYPKRFAASYKYVKSNHTQVILWDTIQRKITETERRLILPKKVLGRSRKPFRICNPSAPEVSWSGEVLVSTFDSGRSVKHAARWSLLSFTSSSNATWFT
;
A
#
# COMPACT_ATOMS: atom_id res chain seq x y z
N MET A 1 -15.80 12.45 5.89
CA MET A 1 -15.83 10.98 5.76
C MET A 1 -14.78 10.53 4.76
N PHE A 2 -13.98 9.50 5.07
CA PHE A 2 -12.98 8.91 4.16
C PHE A 2 -13.60 7.74 3.39
N GLN A 3 -13.05 7.43 2.22
CA GLN A 3 -13.53 6.41 1.28
C GLN A 3 -12.34 5.68 0.63
N VAL A 4 -12.60 4.49 0.10
CA VAL A 4 -11.64 3.77 -0.76
C VAL A 4 -11.30 4.66 -1.97
N GLY A 5 -10.00 4.76 -2.30
CA GLY A 5 -9.45 5.66 -3.31
C GLY A 5 -9.04 7.04 -2.78
N ASP A 6 -9.38 7.39 -1.54
CA ASP A 6 -8.88 8.63 -0.94
C ASP A 6 -7.37 8.54 -0.65
N LEU A 7 -6.68 9.65 -0.91
CA LEU A 7 -5.32 9.88 -0.45
C LEU A 7 -5.36 10.65 0.87
N VAL A 8 -4.67 10.14 1.87
CA VAL A 8 -4.76 10.59 3.26
C VAL A 8 -3.40 10.67 3.93
N TRP A 9 -3.28 11.65 4.84
CA TRP A 9 -2.20 11.70 5.81
C TRP A 9 -2.51 10.78 6.98
N ILE A 10 -1.54 9.95 7.33
CA ILE A 10 -1.61 8.96 8.41
C ILE A 10 -0.52 9.27 9.42
N ARG A 11 -0.86 9.16 10.69
CA ARG A 11 0.09 9.24 11.79
C ARG A 11 0.15 7.91 12.50
N LEU A 12 1.34 7.31 12.52
CA LEU A 12 1.64 6.14 13.34
C LEU A 12 2.43 6.59 14.58
N THR A 13 2.22 5.92 15.71
CA THR A 13 2.90 6.27 16.96
C THR A 13 4.42 6.23 16.80
N GLY A 14 5.09 7.35 17.10
CA GLY A 14 6.55 7.47 17.01
C GLY A 14 7.11 7.73 15.62
N GLU A 15 6.26 7.84 14.59
CA GLU A 15 6.68 8.08 13.21
C GLU A 15 6.16 9.45 12.72
N PRO A 16 6.85 10.11 11.77
CA PRO A 16 6.33 11.30 11.12
C PRO A 16 5.09 10.97 10.27
N ASP A 17 4.28 12.00 9.99
CA ASP A 17 3.11 11.85 9.13
C ASP A 17 3.50 11.33 7.75
N ALA A 18 2.79 10.29 7.31
CA ALA A 18 3.05 9.60 6.06
C ALA A 18 1.81 9.63 5.17
N LEU A 19 2.02 9.66 3.85
CA LEU A 19 0.95 9.72 2.87
C LEU A 19 0.61 8.32 2.38
N ALA A 20 -0.69 7.99 2.30
CA ALA A 20 -1.13 6.73 1.71
C ALA A 20 -2.47 6.86 0.96
N GLU A 21 -2.77 5.87 0.14
CA GLU A 21 -4.07 5.69 -0.50
C GLU A 21 -4.83 4.55 0.18
N ILE A 22 -6.10 4.78 0.54
CA ILE A 22 -6.99 3.75 1.07
C ILE A 22 -7.43 2.85 -0.06
N VAL A 23 -7.23 1.54 0.05
CA VAL A 23 -7.64 0.57 -0.98
C VAL A 23 -8.65 -0.46 -0.51
N GLU A 24 -8.78 -0.63 0.80
CA GLU A 24 -9.79 -1.49 1.39
C GLU A 24 -10.15 -0.93 2.77
N ALA A 25 -11.41 -1.04 3.18
CA ALA A 25 -11.85 -0.74 4.53
C ALA A 25 -12.78 -1.86 5.00
N LYS A 26 -12.53 -2.40 6.19
CA LYS A 26 -13.27 -3.53 6.74
C LYS A 26 -13.57 -3.30 8.21
N ALA A 27 -14.84 -3.43 8.59
CA ALA A 27 -15.23 -3.52 9.98
C ALA A 27 -14.82 -4.88 10.54
N VAL A 28 -14.20 -4.89 11.71
CA VAL A 28 -13.81 -6.10 12.43
C VAL A 28 -14.60 -6.14 13.74
N GLY A 29 -15.41 -7.18 13.89
CA GLY A 29 -16.18 -7.43 15.10
C GLY A 29 -15.38 -8.26 16.09
N ASP A 30 -14.54 -7.62 16.90
CA ASP A 30 -13.79 -8.23 18.01
C ASP A 30 -14.42 -7.90 19.39
N GLY A 31 -15.69 -7.48 19.40
CA GLY A 31 -16.38 -6.96 20.59
C GLY A 31 -16.29 -5.43 20.74
N ILE A 32 -15.39 -4.79 19.99
CA ILE A 32 -15.31 -3.33 19.82
C ILE A 32 -15.38 -3.08 18.32
N SER A 33 -16.39 -2.36 17.83
CA SER A 33 -16.50 -2.07 16.39
C SER A 33 -15.31 -1.22 15.93
N ARG A 34 -14.28 -1.86 15.39
CA ARG A 34 -13.09 -1.23 14.82
C ARG A 34 -13.11 -1.34 13.31
N ILE A 35 -12.53 -0.35 12.64
CA ILE A 35 -12.36 -0.36 11.19
C ILE A 35 -10.86 -0.49 10.90
N LEU A 36 -10.49 -1.55 10.17
CA LEU A 36 -9.16 -1.70 9.60
C LEU A 36 -9.18 -1.21 8.16
N ILE A 37 -8.09 -0.57 7.74
CA ILE A 37 -7.87 -0.17 6.36
C ILE A 37 -6.63 -0.83 5.80
N ARG A 38 -6.70 -1.29 4.55
CA ARG A 38 -5.52 -1.60 3.75
C ARG A 38 -5.16 -0.37 2.95
N ILE A 39 -3.88 -0.04 2.91
CA ILE A 39 -3.36 1.16 2.25
C ILE A 39 -2.19 0.85 1.32
N PHE A 40 -1.96 1.69 0.31
CA PHE A 40 -0.69 1.80 -0.40
C PHE A 40 0.07 3.04 0.06
N TRP A 41 1.32 2.84 0.49
CA TRP A 41 2.16 3.95 0.92
C TRP A 41 2.64 4.81 -0.25
N CYS A 42 2.67 6.13 -0.04
CA CYS A 42 3.36 7.09 -0.89
C CYS A 42 4.67 7.51 -0.23
N TYR A 43 5.80 7.22 -0.87
CA TYR A 43 7.12 7.55 -0.33
C TYR A 43 7.54 8.95 -0.73
N SER A 44 8.23 9.63 0.18
CA SER A 44 8.84 10.92 -0.13
C SER A 44 9.99 10.76 -1.13
N ARG A 45 10.23 11.79 -1.93
CA ARG A 45 11.37 11.86 -2.84
C ARG A 45 12.69 11.57 -2.12
N ARG A 46 12.86 12.11 -0.90
CA ARG A 46 14.06 11.93 -0.08
C ARG A 46 14.30 10.45 0.20
N ASP A 47 13.28 9.74 0.66
CA ASP A 47 13.38 8.32 1.00
C ASP A 47 13.65 7.47 -0.25
N VAL A 48 12.99 7.78 -1.36
CA VAL A 48 13.21 7.07 -2.63
C VAL A 48 14.64 7.26 -3.12
N LEU A 49 15.17 8.48 -3.10
CA LEU A 49 16.54 8.76 -3.55
C LEU A 49 17.58 8.10 -2.63
N TYR A 50 17.31 8.05 -1.33
CA TYR A 50 18.12 7.33 -0.36
C TYR A 50 18.13 5.82 -0.66
N ILE A 51 16.96 5.22 -0.85
CA ILE A 51 16.79 3.79 -1.11
C ILE A 51 17.37 3.38 -2.48
N MET A 52 17.23 4.22 -3.51
CA MET A 52 17.70 3.94 -4.87
C MET A 52 19.19 4.31 -5.11
N ARG A 53 19.94 4.65 -4.05
CA ARG A 53 21.40 4.97 -4.12
C ARG A 53 21.76 5.99 -5.21
N GLN A 54 21.05 7.12 -5.25
CA GLN A 54 21.33 8.29 -6.11
C GLN A 54 21.46 8.04 -7.64
N SER A 55 21.28 6.82 -8.15
CA SER A 55 21.59 6.49 -9.55
C SER A 55 20.47 6.88 -10.53
N TYR A 56 19.42 7.57 -10.07
CA TYR A 56 18.18 7.76 -10.84
C TYR A 56 17.50 9.16 -10.79
N PRO A 57 18.22 10.30 -10.73
CA PRO A 57 17.59 11.61 -10.71
C PRO A 57 16.78 11.95 -11.99
N LYS A 58 16.97 11.22 -13.09
CA LYS A 58 16.28 11.49 -14.38
C LYS A 58 14.80 11.06 -14.41
N ARG A 59 14.35 10.14 -13.56
CA ARG A 59 12.97 9.59 -13.61
C ARG A 59 12.01 10.11 -12.55
N PHE A 60 12.53 10.82 -11.56
CA PHE A 60 11.73 11.50 -10.54
C PHE A 60 12.06 12.99 -10.68
N ALA A 61 11.24 13.76 -11.38
CA ALA A 61 11.46 15.19 -11.53
C ALA A 61 11.33 15.91 -10.17
N ALA A 62 12.15 16.94 -9.95
CA ALA A 62 12.21 17.66 -8.66
C ALA A 62 10.91 18.38 -8.28
N SER A 63 10.03 18.64 -9.26
CA SER A 63 8.69 19.20 -9.06
C SER A 63 7.76 18.29 -8.25
N TYR A 64 8.03 16.98 -8.20
CA TYR A 64 7.24 16.01 -7.45
C TYR A 64 7.90 15.65 -6.13
N LYS A 65 7.10 15.59 -5.06
CA LYS A 65 7.55 15.27 -3.70
C LYS A 65 7.28 13.84 -3.28
N TYR A 66 6.31 13.17 -3.89
CA TYR A 66 5.89 11.81 -3.50
C TYR A 66 5.76 10.88 -4.69
N VAL A 67 5.83 9.58 -4.46
CA VAL A 67 5.50 8.53 -5.44
C VAL A 67 4.76 7.40 -4.74
N LYS A 68 3.66 6.93 -5.33
CA LYS A 68 2.93 5.74 -4.84
C LYS A 68 3.85 4.52 -4.89
N SER A 69 3.68 3.59 -3.97
CA SER A 69 4.44 2.33 -3.91
C SER A 69 3.49 1.15 -3.92
N ASN A 70 3.97 -0.01 -4.38
CA ASN A 70 3.25 -1.27 -4.20
C ASN A 70 3.37 -1.83 -2.77
N HIS A 71 4.01 -1.09 -1.85
CA HIS A 71 4.06 -1.43 -0.44
C HIS A 71 2.70 -1.22 0.22
N THR A 72 2.05 -2.33 0.58
CA THR A 72 0.80 -2.34 1.34
C THR A 72 1.00 -2.52 2.83
N GLN A 73 0.12 -1.93 3.62
CA GLN A 73 0.00 -2.23 5.05
C GLN A 73 -1.46 -2.20 5.47
N VAL A 74 -1.81 -2.97 6.51
CA VAL A 74 -3.11 -2.88 7.19
C VAL A 74 -2.92 -2.11 8.48
N ILE A 75 -3.73 -1.06 8.69
CA ILE A 75 -3.67 -0.20 9.88
C ILE A 75 -5.09 0.11 10.38
N LEU A 76 -5.21 0.71 11.56
CA LEU A 76 -6.48 1.16 12.12
C LEU A 76 -6.95 2.45 11.43
N TRP A 77 -8.26 2.57 11.21
CA TRP A 77 -8.90 3.73 10.58
C TRP A 77 -8.64 5.05 11.31
N ASP A 78 -8.52 5.00 12.63
CA ASP A 78 -8.29 6.16 13.52
C ASP A 78 -6.91 6.82 13.33
N THR A 79 -5.97 6.13 12.66
CA THR A 79 -4.66 6.69 12.31
C THR A 79 -4.74 7.75 11.20
N ILE A 80 -5.85 7.82 10.47
CA ILE A 80 -6.08 8.84 9.44
C ILE A 80 -6.23 10.22 10.10
N GLN A 81 -5.35 11.15 9.74
CA GLN A 81 -5.40 12.53 10.21
C GLN A 81 -6.34 13.38 9.35
N ARG A 82 -6.10 13.39 8.03
CA ARG A 82 -6.88 14.19 7.07
C ARG A 82 -6.71 13.68 5.64
N LYS A 83 -7.63 14.09 4.76
CA LYS A 83 -7.42 13.98 3.32
C LYS A 83 -6.35 14.95 2.86
N ILE A 84 -5.66 14.60 1.77
CA ILE A 84 -4.80 15.57 1.10
C ILE A 84 -5.63 16.62 0.37
N THR A 85 -5.05 17.80 0.21
CA THR A 85 -5.55 18.87 -0.65
C THR A 85 -5.23 18.59 -2.12
N GLU A 86 -5.90 19.30 -3.02
CA GLU A 86 -5.63 19.20 -4.46
C GLU A 86 -4.20 19.66 -4.81
N THR A 87 -3.71 20.70 -4.13
CA THR A 87 -2.31 21.17 -4.28
C THR A 87 -1.32 20.07 -3.89
N GLU A 88 -1.56 19.35 -2.80
CA GLU A 88 -0.72 18.22 -2.38
C GLU A 88 -0.81 17.04 -3.35
N ARG A 89 -2.00 16.75 -3.90
CA ARG A 89 -2.22 15.68 -4.89
C ARG A 89 -1.33 15.88 -6.13
N ARG A 90 -1.18 17.13 -6.59
CA ARG A 90 -0.31 17.48 -7.73
C ARG A 90 1.18 17.25 -7.48
N LEU A 91 1.60 17.12 -6.22
CA LEU A 91 2.98 16.81 -5.84
C LEU A 91 3.30 15.31 -5.89
N ILE A 92 2.30 14.46 -6.15
CA ILE A 92 2.47 13.01 -6.31
C ILE A 92 2.81 12.71 -7.77
N LEU A 93 3.89 11.98 -7.99
CA LEU A 93 4.37 11.59 -9.31
C LEU A 93 3.29 10.78 -10.06
N PRO A 94 2.71 11.31 -11.15
CA PRO A 94 1.59 10.67 -11.83
C PRO A 94 2.06 9.47 -12.66
N LYS A 95 1.18 8.46 -12.82
CA LYS A 95 1.39 7.29 -13.69
C LYS A 95 2.71 6.56 -13.43
N LYS A 96 3.21 6.58 -12.20
CA LYS A 96 4.43 5.90 -11.77
C LYS A 96 4.22 5.28 -10.40
N VAL A 97 4.85 4.13 -10.18
CA VAL A 97 4.82 3.39 -8.91
C VAL A 97 6.22 2.92 -8.56
N LEU A 98 6.59 3.05 -7.29
CA LEU A 98 7.78 2.46 -6.72
C LEU A 98 7.53 0.97 -6.44
N GLY A 99 8.25 0.09 -7.14
CA GLY A 99 8.26 -1.34 -6.86
C GLY A 99 9.21 -1.66 -5.70
N ARG A 100 8.66 -1.94 -4.51
CA ARG A 100 9.40 -2.33 -3.29
C ARG A 100 9.72 -3.83 -3.22
N SER A 101 8.97 -4.65 -3.95
CA SER A 101 9.03 -6.13 -3.89
C SER A 101 10.23 -6.76 -4.62
N ARG A 102 11.00 -6.00 -5.41
CA ARG A 102 12.19 -6.51 -6.13
C ARG A 102 13.38 -5.59 -5.91
N LYS A 103 14.55 -6.18 -5.62
CA LYS A 103 15.84 -5.46 -5.63
C LYS A 103 16.48 -5.58 -7.01
N PRO A 104 17.04 -4.50 -7.58
CA PRO A 104 17.01 -3.14 -7.06
C PRO A 104 15.62 -2.50 -7.16
N PHE A 105 15.31 -1.60 -6.24
CA PHE A 105 14.09 -0.80 -6.26
C PHE A 105 13.98 -0.02 -7.57
N ARG A 106 12.78 0.04 -8.17
CA ARG A 106 12.56 0.71 -9.45
C ARG A 106 11.27 1.52 -9.43
N ILE A 107 11.28 2.64 -10.14
CA ILE A 107 10.07 3.38 -10.50
C ILE A 107 9.59 2.85 -11.85
N CYS A 108 8.42 2.22 -11.85
CA CYS A 108 7.82 1.56 -12.99
C CYS A 108 6.52 2.24 -13.40
N ASN A 109 5.99 1.88 -14.57
CA ASN A 109 4.61 2.20 -14.90
C ASN A 109 3.67 1.32 -14.03
N PRO A 110 2.48 1.82 -13.63
CA PRO A 110 1.51 1.04 -12.85
C PRO A 110 1.05 -0.26 -13.51
N SER A 111 1.14 -0.34 -14.84
CA SER A 111 0.79 -1.52 -15.65
C SER A 111 1.97 -2.48 -15.88
N ALA A 112 3.15 -2.18 -15.34
CA ALA A 112 4.31 -3.03 -15.51
C ALA A 112 4.11 -4.34 -14.73
N PRO A 113 4.52 -5.51 -15.25
CA PRO A 113 4.33 -6.81 -14.60
C PRO A 113 4.88 -6.88 -13.17
N GLU A 114 5.90 -6.08 -12.86
CA GLU A 114 6.52 -6.01 -11.52
C GLU A 114 5.65 -5.26 -10.49
N VAL A 115 4.66 -4.50 -10.95
CA VAL A 115 3.64 -3.85 -10.13
C VAL A 115 2.44 -4.79 -10.04
N SER A 116 2.59 -5.88 -9.31
CA SER A 116 1.46 -6.78 -9.02
C SER A 116 0.60 -6.15 -7.93
N TRP A 117 -0.55 -5.63 -8.31
CA TRP A 117 -1.61 -5.24 -7.40
C TRP A 117 -2.30 -6.51 -6.92
N SER A 118 -1.84 -7.15 -5.85
CA SER A 118 -2.59 -8.25 -5.23
C SER A 118 -3.78 -7.67 -4.45
N GLY A 119 -4.74 -7.18 -5.22
CA GLY A 119 -6.06 -6.73 -4.78
C GLY A 119 -7.10 -7.78 -5.12
N GLU A 120 -6.86 -9.06 -4.82
CA GLU A 120 -8.00 -9.96 -4.67
C GLU A 120 -8.82 -9.45 -3.49
N VAL A 121 -9.84 -8.66 -3.84
CA VAL A 121 -10.96 -8.36 -2.96
C VAL A 121 -11.71 -9.68 -2.85
N LEU A 122 -11.35 -10.49 -1.84
CA LEU A 122 -12.21 -11.57 -1.41
C LEU A 122 -13.46 -10.93 -0.81
N VAL A 123 -14.45 -10.65 -1.66
CA VAL A 123 -15.81 -10.36 -1.24
C VAL A 123 -16.36 -11.67 -0.69
N SER A 124 -16.14 -11.94 0.60
CA SER A 124 -16.91 -12.96 1.29
C SER A 124 -18.32 -12.39 1.47
N THR A 125 -19.22 -12.69 0.53
CA THR A 125 -20.66 -12.55 0.75
C THR A 125 -21.02 -13.33 2.00
N PHE A 126 -21.38 -12.62 3.05
CA PHE A 126 -21.88 -13.18 4.29
C PHE A 126 -23.32 -13.65 4.01
N ASP A 127 -23.48 -14.90 3.62
CA ASP A 127 -24.80 -15.51 3.54
C ASP A 127 -25.28 -15.82 4.97
N SER A 128 -26.31 -15.11 5.40
CA SER A 128 -26.92 -15.22 6.72
C SER A 128 -27.57 -16.59 6.87
N GLY A 129 -26.95 -17.53 7.60
CA GLY A 129 -27.69 -18.73 7.98
C GLY A 129 -26.95 -19.92 8.58
N ARG A 130 -25.62 -20.00 8.59
CA ARG A 130 -24.93 -21.13 9.26
C ARG A 130 -23.76 -20.68 10.10
N SER A 131 -23.91 -20.91 11.41
CA SER A 131 -22.83 -20.91 12.38
C SER A 131 -21.77 -21.93 11.96
N VAL A 132 -20.72 -21.46 11.30
CA VAL A 132 -19.48 -22.19 11.15
C VAL A 132 -18.38 -21.32 11.74
N LYS A 133 -17.69 -21.84 12.75
CA LYS A 133 -16.50 -21.23 13.35
C LYS A 133 -15.39 -21.17 12.30
N HIS A 134 -15.44 -20.16 11.42
CA HIS A 134 -14.32 -19.82 10.57
C HIS A 134 -13.62 -18.62 11.19
N ALA A 135 -12.51 -18.91 11.88
CA ALA A 135 -11.50 -17.90 12.14
C ALA A 135 -11.18 -17.22 10.80
N ALA A 136 -11.31 -15.89 10.75
CA ALA A 136 -10.80 -15.10 9.64
C ALA A 136 -9.29 -15.36 9.56
N ARG A 137 -8.91 -16.35 8.75
CA ARG A 137 -7.52 -16.66 8.47
C ARG A 137 -7.03 -15.56 7.55
N TRP A 138 -6.61 -14.46 8.15
CA TRP A 138 -5.68 -13.57 7.49
C TRP A 138 -4.44 -14.41 7.24
N SER A 139 -4.24 -14.81 5.98
CA SER A 139 -2.89 -15.11 5.55
C SER A 139 -2.11 -13.81 5.74
N LEU A 140 -1.42 -13.71 6.88
CA LEU A 140 -0.10 -13.11 6.92
C LEU A 140 0.65 -13.77 5.78
N LEU A 141 0.65 -13.16 4.60
CA LEU A 141 1.59 -13.50 3.57
C LEU A 141 2.94 -13.01 4.07
N SER A 142 3.54 -13.83 4.92
CA SER A 142 4.98 -13.98 4.94
C SER A 142 5.38 -14.31 3.50
N PHE A 143 6.27 -13.49 2.95
CA PHE A 143 6.95 -13.81 1.72
C PHE A 143 7.72 -15.12 1.95
N THR A 144 7.25 -16.22 1.36
CA THR A 144 8.15 -17.32 1.05
C THR A 144 9.04 -16.84 -0.08
N SER A 145 10.32 -16.67 0.25
CA SER A 145 11.40 -16.73 -0.71
C SER A 145 11.29 -18.06 -1.45
N SER A 146 10.65 -18.09 -2.62
CA SER A 146 10.81 -19.23 -3.53
C SER A 146 12.16 -19.11 -4.22
N SER A 147 13.20 -19.42 -3.44
CA SER A 147 14.30 -20.21 -3.95
C SER A 147 13.69 -21.53 -4.40
N ASN A 148 13.50 -21.72 -5.70
CA ASN A 148 13.50 -23.05 -6.28
C ASN A 148 14.20 -22.95 -7.63
N ALA A 149 15.48 -23.31 -7.58
CA ALA A 149 16.10 -23.99 -8.69
C ALA A 149 15.19 -25.15 -9.11
N THR A 150 15.01 -25.32 -10.42
CA THR A 150 14.81 -26.65 -11.00
C THR A 150 15.41 -26.63 -12.39
N TRP A 151 16.50 -27.38 -12.49
CA TRP A 151 17.09 -27.90 -13.70
C TRP A 151 16.08 -28.75 -14.48
N PHE A 152 16.35 -28.93 -15.78
CA PHE A 152 15.91 -29.94 -16.77
C PHE A 152 15.65 -29.17 -18.08
N THR A 153 16.33 -29.38 -19.21
CA THR A 153 17.47 -30.20 -19.66
C THR A 153 18.13 -29.43 -20.81
#